data_AF-L1KRB3-F1
#
_entry.id   AF-L1KRB3-F1
#
_cell.length_a   1.000
_cell.length_b   1.000
_cell.length_c   1.000
_cell.angle_alpha   90.00
_cell.angle_beta   90.00
_cell.angle_gamma   90.00
#
_symmetry.space_group_name_H-M   'P 1'
#
loop_
_entity.id
_entity.type
_entity.pdbx_description
1 polymer ?
#
loop_
_entity_poly.entity_id
_entity_poly.type
_entity_poly.pdbx_seq_one_letter_code
_entity_poly.pdbx_strand_id
1 'polypeptide(L)'
;MPYFKQSELAELYGVSAKTVYNWIDLAKHGKSDLKLYAKGKYTFVLDTPENRLTLKALADKGKKHRNAAYYKTILPEPEFFDIYSERQILDIITNLSVHGEIPLQYNYLQDGAKNWEGRMDRFESEGAANSLMSTIELIQDNLVTIDRFLKNKKKVNVIDLGVGNARPVKELLGHLLDRGVLHRYIGIDISPTMLGIAERNVKDWYGDAVKFEGYVRDITNEQFDDLVVADMLDEEADQTLNLVLLLGGTSVNFRSSNDALKPIFNSMHRNDLLIHTLKPDTEASRRYLDLGPVPGSISLAPNFKYILDLLNIDESSYDVESGFDSEKKMRYVRVRLKTALQIQFDLGGTKKRELYLEKGDAILLFRAWHLSTPEIITELGKAGFMFLHASLTEDRQYFLSISGVDNRIDIERA
;
A
#
# COMPACT_ATOMS: atom_id res chain seq x y z
N MET A 1 -41.48 -13.96 -13.74
CA MET A 1 -40.58 -12.81 -13.83
C MET A 1 -39.90 -12.63 -12.48
N PRO A 2 -38.56 -12.42 -12.45
CA PRO A 2 -37.86 -12.12 -11.22
C PRO A 2 -38.28 -10.72 -10.70
N TYR A 3 -38.40 -10.60 -9.38
CA TYR A 3 -38.77 -9.36 -8.69
C TYR A 3 -38.11 -9.34 -7.32
N PHE A 4 -37.91 -8.15 -6.76
CA PHE A 4 -37.35 -7.99 -5.42
C PHE A 4 -38.44 -7.90 -4.36
N LYS A 5 -38.23 -8.56 -3.22
CA LYS A 5 -38.97 -8.26 -1.99
C LYS A 5 -38.50 -6.91 -1.43
N GLN A 6 -39.38 -6.24 -0.68
CA GLN A 6 -39.05 -4.96 -0.07
C GLN A 6 -37.91 -5.08 0.95
N SER A 7 -37.85 -6.19 1.69
CA SER A 7 -36.74 -6.49 2.62
C SER A 7 -35.41 -6.67 1.89
N GLU A 8 -35.44 -7.36 0.74
CA GLU A 8 -34.24 -7.57 -0.10
C GLU A 8 -33.74 -6.22 -0.65
N LEU A 9 -34.63 -5.33 -1.08
CA LEU A 9 -34.25 -3.97 -1.51
C LEU A 9 -33.71 -3.12 -0.36
N ALA A 10 -34.34 -3.20 0.81
CA ALA A 10 -33.92 -2.46 2.00
C ALA A 10 -32.49 -2.87 2.40
N GLU A 11 -32.20 -4.16 2.39
CA GLU A 11 -30.88 -4.72 2.64
C GLU A 11 -29.87 -4.37 1.53
N LEU A 12 -30.23 -4.62 0.26
CA LEU A 12 -29.36 -4.40 -0.89
C LEU A 12 -28.92 -2.93 -1.06
N TYR A 13 -29.79 -1.98 -0.73
CA TYR A 13 -29.52 -0.55 -0.88
C TYR A 13 -29.26 0.17 0.45
N GLY A 14 -29.23 -0.54 1.57
CA GLY A 14 -28.97 0.03 2.89
C GLY A 14 -29.99 1.10 3.31
N VAL A 15 -31.26 0.91 2.99
CA VAL A 15 -32.35 1.86 3.32
C VAL A 15 -33.43 1.20 4.18
N SER A 16 -34.25 2.00 4.87
CA SER A 16 -35.38 1.45 5.62
C SER A 16 -36.45 0.83 4.69
N ALA A 17 -37.16 -0.20 5.17
CA ALA A 17 -38.30 -0.75 4.45
C ALA A 17 -39.38 0.31 4.13
N LYS A 18 -39.53 1.34 4.99
CA LYS A 18 -40.41 2.49 4.75
C LYS A 18 -39.96 3.31 3.54
N THR A 19 -38.65 3.50 3.36
CA THR A 19 -38.08 4.18 2.20
C THR A 19 -38.40 3.43 0.91
N VAL A 20 -38.22 2.10 0.91
CA VAL A 20 -38.58 1.24 -0.22
C VAL A 20 -40.08 1.32 -0.52
N TYR A 21 -40.92 1.32 0.52
CA TYR A 21 -42.36 1.49 0.38
C TYR A 21 -42.70 2.82 -0.31
N ASN A 22 -42.06 3.91 0.11
CA ASN A 22 -42.24 5.22 -0.50
C ASN A 22 -41.81 5.22 -1.98
N TRP A 23 -40.74 4.52 -2.36
CA TRP A 23 -40.35 4.40 -3.77
C TRP A 23 -41.40 3.67 -4.61
N ILE A 24 -41.93 2.56 -4.09
CA ILE A 24 -43.01 1.81 -4.74
C ILE A 24 -44.26 2.68 -4.86
N ASP A 25 -44.59 3.44 -3.82
CA ASP A 25 -45.75 4.34 -3.83
C ASP A 25 -45.58 5.49 -4.84
N LEU A 26 -44.41 6.11 -4.90
CA LEU A 26 -44.10 7.11 -5.93
C LEU A 26 -44.23 6.56 -7.34
N ALA A 27 -43.76 5.33 -7.57
CA ALA A 27 -43.88 4.67 -8.87
C ALA A 27 -45.34 4.34 -9.24
N LYS A 28 -46.18 3.93 -8.27
CA LYS A 28 -47.63 3.75 -8.49
C LYS A 28 -48.32 5.02 -8.95
N HIS A 29 -47.83 6.18 -8.50
CA HIS A 29 -48.36 7.48 -8.86
C HIS A 29 -47.62 8.12 -10.06
N GLY A 30 -46.80 7.36 -10.79
CA GLY A 30 -46.08 7.85 -11.98
C GLY A 30 -44.98 8.87 -11.68
N LYS A 31 -44.53 8.99 -10.42
CA LYS A 31 -43.47 9.92 -9.98
C LYS A 31 -42.08 9.28 -9.97
N SER A 32 -41.98 8.02 -10.39
CA SER A 32 -40.75 7.27 -10.50
C SER A 32 -40.88 6.26 -11.63
N ASP A 33 -39.79 6.06 -12.38
CA ASP A 33 -39.75 5.16 -13.54
C ASP A 33 -39.60 3.68 -13.15
N LEU A 34 -39.80 3.32 -11.86
CA LEU A 34 -39.72 1.93 -11.42
C LEU A 34 -40.86 1.10 -12.02
N LYS A 35 -40.51 0.06 -12.77
CA LYS A 35 -41.47 -0.92 -13.28
C LYS A 35 -41.90 -1.85 -12.16
N LEU A 36 -43.20 -1.94 -11.90
CA LEU A 36 -43.76 -2.69 -10.78
C LEU A 36 -44.43 -4.00 -11.24
N TYR A 37 -44.45 -4.99 -10.35
CA TYR A 37 -45.18 -6.25 -10.49
C TYR A 37 -46.19 -6.42 -9.36
N ALA A 38 -47.46 -6.64 -9.71
CA ALA A 38 -48.52 -6.90 -8.74
C ALA A 38 -48.73 -8.41 -8.56
N LYS A 39 -48.72 -8.88 -7.32
CA LYS A 39 -49.05 -10.27 -6.96
C LYS A 39 -50.02 -10.26 -5.77
N GLY A 40 -51.31 -10.41 -6.06
CA GLY A 40 -52.37 -10.23 -5.07
C GLY A 40 -52.39 -8.79 -4.55
N LYS A 41 -52.40 -8.63 -3.22
CA LYS A 41 -52.40 -7.31 -2.56
C LYS A 41 -51.03 -6.62 -2.49
N TYR A 42 -49.96 -7.30 -2.93
CA TYR A 42 -48.60 -6.80 -2.80
C TYR A 42 -48.08 -6.27 -4.14
N THR A 43 -47.25 -5.24 -4.06
CA THR A 43 -46.56 -4.64 -5.21
C THR A 43 -45.07 -4.75 -4.98
N PHE A 44 -44.38 -5.26 -5.97
CA PHE A 44 -42.94 -5.51 -5.98
C PHE A 44 -42.28 -4.71 -7.09
N VAL A 45 -40.98 -4.45 -6.98
CA VAL A 45 -40.17 -3.87 -8.06
C VAL A 45 -39.65 -5.02 -8.93
N LEU A 46 -39.86 -4.93 -10.25
CA LEU A 46 -39.33 -5.93 -11.17
C LEU A 46 -37.79 -5.92 -11.14
N ASP A 47 -37.17 -7.09 -11.20
CA ASP A 47 -35.72 -7.19 -11.30
C ASP A 47 -35.29 -7.00 -12.75
N THR A 48 -35.02 -5.75 -13.12
CA THR A 48 -34.59 -5.34 -14.47
C THR A 48 -33.38 -4.42 -14.37
N PRO A 49 -32.51 -4.37 -15.40
CA PRO A 49 -31.36 -3.45 -15.42
C PRO A 49 -31.76 -1.99 -15.19
N GLU A 50 -32.87 -1.53 -15.77
CA GLU A 50 -33.34 -0.16 -15.61
C GLU A 50 -33.77 0.14 -14.17
N ASN A 51 -34.54 -0.77 -13.55
CA ASN A 51 -34.93 -0.60 -12.16
C ASN A 51 -33.71 -0.60 -11.22
N ARG A 52 -32.69 -1.42 -11.48
CA ARG A 52 -31.46 -1.42 -10.66
C ARG A 52 -30.74 -0.07 -10.71
N LEU A 53 -30.68 0.57 -11.88
CA LEU A 53 -30.12 1.92 -12.04
C LEU A 53 -30.97 2.97 -11.30
N THR A 54 -32.29 2.94 -11.47
CA THR A 54 -33.22 3.87 -10.80
C THR A 54 -33.18 3.71 -9.29
N LEU A 55 -33.20 2.47 -8.78
CA LEU A 55 -33.09 2.18 -7.35
C LEU A 55 -31.76 2.69 -6.77
N LYS A 56 -30.65 2.51 -7.51
CA LYS A 56 -29.35 3.06 -7.11
C LYS A 56 -29.40 4.59 -7.02
N ALA A 57 -29.93 5.27 -8.03
CA ALA A 57 -30.07 6.72 -8.04
C ALA A 57 -30.99 7.24 -6.91
N LEU A 58 -32.11 6.54 -6.64
CA LEU A 58 -33.02 6.86 -5.54
C LEU A 58 -32.35 6.67 -4.17
N ALA A 59 -31.61 5.57 -3.99
CA ALA A 59 -30.82 5.33 -2.79
C ALA A 59 -29.81 6.46 -2.59
N ASP A 60 -29.01 6.79 -3.61
CA ASP A 60 -27.98 7.83 -3.56
C ASP A 60 -28.56 9.22 -3.27
N LYS A 61 -29.75 9.54 -3.82
CA LYS A 61 -30.46 10.78 -3.49
C LYS A 61 -30.94 10.82 -2.04
N GLY A 62 -31.43 9.69 -1.52
CA GLY A 62 -31.83 9.54 -0.13
C GLY A 62 -30.67 9.72 0.86
N LYS A 63 -29.45 9.34 0.47
CA LYS A 63 -28.25 9.53 1.29
C LYS A 63 -27.94 11.01 1.62
N LYS A 64 -28.41 11.96 0.80
CA LYS A 64 -28.20 13.41 1.03
C LYS A 64 -29.03 14.00 2.18
N HIS A 65 -30.08 13.33 2.64
CA HIS A 65 -31.00 13.83 3.68
C HIS A 65 -31.09 12.87 4.86
N ARG A 66 -29.94 12.51 5.43
CA ARG A 66 -29.86 11.52 6.51
C ARG A 66 -30.24 12.11 7.86
N ASN A 67 -31.05 11.36 8.59
CA ASN A 67 -31.37 11.65 9.98
C ASN A 67 -30.19 11.20 10.86
N ALA A 68 -29.73 12.05 11.77
CA ALA A 68 -28.55 11.82 12.61
C ALA A 68 -28.64 10.56 13.48
N ALA A 69 -29.85 10.00 13.67
CA ALA A 69 -30.07 8.76 14.42
C ALA A 69 -29.51 7.48 13.76
N TYR A 70 -29.08 7.53 12.49
CA TYR A 70 -28.70 6.33 11.73
C TYR A 70 -27.19 6.10 11.59
N TYR A 71 -26.35 7.01 12.08
CA TYR A 71 -24.90 6.87 12.01
C TYR A 71 -24.26 7.30 13.33
N LYS A 72 -23.10 6.70 13.65
CA LYS A 72 -22.25 7.14 14.75
C LYS A 72 -21.33 8.23 14.20
N THR A 73 -21.40 9.43 14.76
CA THR A 73 -20.41 10.47 14.47
C THR A 73 -19.16 10.19 15.29
N ILE A 74 -18.00 10.19 14.62
CA ILE A 74 -16.69 10.06 15.25
C ILE A 74 -15.76 11.17 14.77
N LEU A 75 -14.82 11.52 15.63
CA LEU A 75 -13.75 12.47 15.38
C LEU A 75 -12.43 11.70 15.47
N PRO A 76 -11.52 11.84 14.49
CA PRO A 76 -10.15 11.36 14.67
C PRO A 76 -9.55 11.92 15.96
N GLU A 77 -8.69 11.13 16.59
CA GLU A 77 -7.97 11.55 17.80
C GLU A 77 -7.06 12.74 17.49
N PRO A 78 -6.79 13.65 18.45
CA PRO A 78 -5.90 14.80 18.23
C PRO A 78 -4.54 14.40 17.63
N GLU A 79 -4.01 13.27 18.10
CA GLU A 79 -2.74 12.70 17.63
C GLU A 79 -2.74 12.43 16.11
N PHE A 80 -3.88 12.09 15.51
CA PHE A 80 -4.01 11.92 14.06
C PHE A 80 -3.55 13.17 13.30
N PHE A 81 -3.91 14.36 13.78
CA PHE A 81 -3.57 15.63 13.15
C PHE A 81 -2.11 16.06 13.43
N ASP A 82 -1.50 15.54 14.49
CA ASP A 82 -0.09 15.78 14.81
C ASP A 82 0.84 14.86 13.99
N ILE A 83 0.37 13.65 13.66
CA ILE A 83 1.15 12.65 12.91
C ILE A 83 1.15 12.93 11.41
N TYR A 84 -0.02 13.19 10.84
CA TYR A 84 -0.18 13.28 9.39
C TYR A 84 -0.17 14.75 8.94
N SER A 85 0.61 15.04 7.91
CA SER A 85 0.54 16.33 7.21
C SER A 85 -0.84 16.54 6.56
N GLU A 86 -1.21 17.80 6.29
CA GLU A 86 -2.48 18.11 5.61
C GLU A 86 -2.65 17.32 4.30
N ARG A 87 -1.57 17.14 3.53
CA ARG A 87 -1.58 16.35 2.29
C ARG A 87 -1.92 14.88 2.56
N GLN A 88 -1.29 14.27 3.55
CA GLN A 88 -1.54 12.87 3.93
C GLN A 88 -2.95 12.69 4.48
N ILE A 89 -3.46 13.64 5.27
CA ILE A 89 -4.85 13.62 5.74
C ILE A 89 -5.82 13.67 4.56
N LEU A 90 -5.60 14.58 3.61
CA LEU A 90 -6.42 14.66 2.40
C LEU A 90 -6.35 13.39 1.55
N ASP A 91 -5.18 12.76 1.47
CA ASP A 91 -5.02 11.48 0.81
C ASP A 91 -5.84 10.39 1.52
N ILE A 92 -5.72 10.25 2.85
CA ILE A 92 -6.52 9.31 3.65
C ILE A 92 -8.03 9.52 3.41
N ILE A 93 -8.52 10.75 3.51
CA ILE A 93 -9.94 11.08 3.27
C ILE A 93 -10.36 10.68 1.86
N THR A 94 -9.54 11.02 0.86
CA THR A 94 -9.83 10.73 -0.55
C THR A 94 -9.86 9.22 -0.79
N ASN A 95 -8.87 8.48 -0.28
CA ASN A 95 -8.76 7.04 -0.42
C ASN A 95 -9.93 6.30 0.25
N LEU A 96 -10.33 6.73 1.44
CA LEU A 96 -11.52 6.20 2.11
C LEU A 96 -12.80 6.48 1.31
N SER A 97 -12.96 7.70 0.82
CA SER A 97 -14.20 8.11 0.11
C SER A 97 -14.36 7.49 -1.28
N VAL A 98 -13.27 7.36 -2.04
CA VAL A 98 -13.30 6.92 -3.43
C VAL A 98 -13.10 5.42 -3.55
N HIS A 99 -12.21 4.86 -2.72
CA HIS A 99 -11.73 3.49 -2.87
C HIS A 99 -12.11 2.59 -1.70
N GLY A 100 -12.61 3.15 -0.60
CA GLY A 100 -12.92 2.38 0.61
C GLY A 100 -11.67 1.74 1.20
N GLU A 101 -10.55 2.45 1.20
CA GLU A 101 -9.29 1.93 1.72
C GLU A 101 -8.48 2.98 2.48
N ILE A 102 -7.61 2.50 3.36
CA ILE A 102 -6.59 3.31 4.02
C ILE A 102 -5.24 2.98 3.37
N PRO A 103 -4.48 3.98 2.87
CA PRO A 103 -3.16 3.73 2.30
C PRO A 103 -2.23 3.10 3.32
N LEU A 104 -1.74 1.88 3.01
CA LEU A 104 -0.97 1.06 3.95
C LEU A 104 0.33 1.74 4.40
N GLN A 105 0.95 2.55 3.54
CA GLN A 105 2.16 3.29 3.85
C GLN A 105 2.03 4.14 5.12
N TYR A 106 0.85 4.67 5.43
CA TYR A 106 0.63 5.51 6.61
C TYR A 106 0.61 4.72 7.92
N ASN A 107 0.52 3.40 7.88
CA ASN A 107 0.60 2.55 9.08
C ASN A 107 2.01 2.43 9.67
N TYR A 108 3.03 3.00 9.00
CA TYR A 108 4.43 2.95 9.44
C TYR A 108 4.92 4.24 10.11
N LEU A 109 4.05 5.25 10.27
CA LEU A 109 4.38 6.48 11.01
C LEU A 109 4.31 6.25 12.53
N GLN A 110 5.16 6.98 13.26
CA GLN A 110 5.28 6.92 14.73
C GLN A 110 5.34 5.49 15.29
N ASP A 111 4.36 5.09 16.10
CA ASP A 111 4.31 3.76 16.73
C ASP A 111 4.17 2.62 15.71
N GLY A 112 3.70 2.93 14.51
CA GLY A 112 3.79 2.05 13.35
C GLY A 112 5.21 1.55 13.06
N ALA A 113 6.21 2.43 13.17
CA ALA A 113 7.61 2.08 12.97
C ALA A 113 8.14 1.14 14.06
N LYS A 114 7.73 1.36 15.32
CA LYS A 114 8.11 0.48 16.45
C LYS A 114 7.45 -0.90 16.32
N ASN A 115 6.19 -0.94 15.90
CA ASN A 115 5.49 -2.20 15.62
C ASN A 115 6.17 -2.99 14.49
N TRP A 116 6.70 -2.29 13.48
CA TRP A 116 7.49 -2.90 12.43
C TRP A 116 8.83 -3.44 12.95
N GLU A 117 9.56 -2.67 13.77
CA GLU A 117 10.82 -3.11 14.38
C GLU A 117 10.65 -4.39 15.20
N GLY A 118 9.67 -4.42 16.12
CA GLY A 118 9.40 -5.63 16.91
C GLY A 118 8.95 -6.82 16.06
N ARG A 119 8.36 -6.58 14.88
CA ARG A 119 8.04 -7.65 13.92
C ARG A 119 9.29 -8.18 13.23
N MET A 120 10.25 -7.34 12.89
CA MET A 120 11.53 -7.77 12.31
C MET A 120 12.33 -8.61 13.32
N ASP A 121 12.34 -8.24 14.60
CA ASP A 121 12.94 -9.06 15.66
C ASP A 121 12.31 -10.45 15.74
N ARG A 122 10.98 -10.50 15.63
CA ARG A 122 10.26 -11.79 15.59
C ARG A 122 10.68 -12.62 14.38
N PHE A 123 10.71 -12.02 13.19
CA PHE A 123 11.11 -12.71 11.95
C PHE A 123 12.52 -13.29 12.00
N GLU A 124 13.46 -12.62 12.68
CA GLU A 124 14.79 -13.19 12.91
C GLU A 124 14.74 -14.35 13.90
N SER A 125 13.95 -14.25 14.96
CA SER A 125 13.88 -15.28 15.99
C SER A 125 13.15 -16.55 15.56
N GLU A 126 12.16 -16.45 14.67
CA GLU A 126 11.29 -17.58 14.28
C GLU A 126 12.00 -18.58 13.36
N GLY A 127 13.12 -18.21 12.71
CA GLY A 127 13.93 -19.09 11.86
C GLY A 127 13.23 -19.66 10.62
N ALA A 128 11.93 -19.40 10.44
CA ALA A 128 11.15 -19.80 9.28
C ALA A 128 11.38 -18.84 8.11
N ALA A 129 11.24 -19.35 6.88
CA ALA A 129 11.28 -18.55 5.66
C ALA A 129 10.25 -17.42 5.74
N ASN A 130 10.73 -16.18 5.68
CA ASN A 130 9.92 -14.97 5.77
C ASN A 130 10.54 -13.86 4.92
N SER A 131 9.77 -12.78 4.70
CA SER A 131 10.19 -11.66 3.85
C SER A 131 11.57 -11.05 4.17
N LEU A 132 11.97 -11.00 5.45
CA LEU A 132 13.27 -10.47 5.86
C LEU A 132 14.39 -11.45 5.48
N MET A 133 14.29 -12.69 5.96
CA MET A 133 15.34 -13.71 5.75
C MET A 133 15.52 -14.02 4.27
N SER A 134 14.43 -14.15 3.51
CA SER A 134 14.49 -14.40 2.07
C SER A 134 15.04 -13.21 1.29
N THR A 135 14.83 -11.97 1.74
CA THR A 135 15.47 -10.79 1.12
C THR A 135 16.98 -10.81 1.37
N ILE A 136 17.41 -11.13 2.60
CA ILE A 136 18.83 -11.25 2.95
C ILE A 136 19.51 -12.34 2.10
N GLU A 137 18.92 -13.55 2.05
CA GLU A 137 19.39 -14.67 1.23
C GLU A 137 19.55 -14.25 -0.24
N LEU A 138 18.50 -13.66 -0.83
CA LEU A 138 18.54 -13.22 -2.22
C LEU A 138 19.62 -12.17 -2.49
N ILE A 139 19.84 -11.21 -1.59
CA ILE A 139 20.91 -10.21 -1.76
C ILE A 139 22.28 -10.90 -1.72
N GLN A 140 22.50 -11.80 -0.74
CA GLN A 140 23.75 -12.53 -0.58
C GLN A 140 24.07 -13.40 -1.79
N ASP A 141 23.10 -14.17 -2.27
CA ASP A 141 23.24 -15.03 -3.46
C ASP A 141 23.54 -14.24 -4.73
N ASN A 142 23.23 -12.94 -4.74
CA ASN A 142 23.39 -12.06 -5.89
C ASN A 142 24.58 -11.10 -5.77
N LEU A 143 25.41 -11.16 -4.72
CA LEU A 143 26.58 -10.29 -4.56
C LEU A 143 27.56 -10.39 -5.73
N VAL A 144 27.81 -11.59 -6.26
CA VAL A 144 28.69 -11.79 -7.42
C VAL A 144 28.14 -11.11 -8.68
N THR A 145 26.82 -11.16 -8.86
CA THR A 145 26.15 -10.48 -9.97
C THR A 145 26.20 -8.96 -9.80
N ILE A 146 25.95 -8.47 -8.59
CA ILE A 146 26.08 -7.06 -8.23
C ILE A 146 27.51 -6.59 -8.53
N ASP A 147 28.54 -7.33 -8.10
CA ASP A 147 29.94 -7.01 -8.37
C ASP A 147 30.28 -6.89 -9.85
N ARG A 148 29.66 -7.73 -10.69
CA ARG A 148 29.81 -7.64 -12.14
C ARG A 148 29.28 -6.32 -12.69
N PHE A 149 28.14 -5.84 -12.19
CA PHE A 149 27.59 -4.55 -12.60
C PHE A 149 28.36 -3.36 -12.03
N LEU A 150 28.95 -3.52 -10.84
CA LEU A 150 29.83 -2.53 -10.21
C LEU A 150 31.25 -2.53 -10.79
N LYS A 151 31.53 -3.32 -11.83
CA LYS A 151 32.86 -3.40 -12.44
C LYS A 151 33.29 -2.01 -12.93
N ASN A 152 34.50 -1.60 -12.55
CA ASN A 152 35.08 -0.29 -12.84
C ASN A 152 34.38 0.90 -12.17
N LYS A 153 33.50 0.67 -11.18
CA LYS A 153 32.94 1.76 -10.37
C LYS A 153 33.85 2.04 -9.18
N LYS A 154 34.14 3.32 -8.95
CA LYS A 154 34.93 3.78 -7.80
C LYS A 154 34.05 4.15 -6.62
N LYS A 155 32.86 4.68 -6.89
CA LYS A 155 31.91 5.17 -5.90
C LYS A 155 30.56 4.50 -6.14
N VAL A 156 29.96 4.00 -5.07
CA VAL A 156 28.62 3.43 -5.07
C VAL A 156 27.81 4.12 -3.99
N ASN A 157 26.74 4.79 -4.41
CA ASN A 157 25.69 5.25 -3.51
C ASN A 157 24.68 4.12 -3.37
N VAL A 158 24.34 3.76 -2.14
CA VAL A 158 23.20 2.86 -1.89
C VAL A 158 22.01 3.73 -1.50
N ILE A 159 20.91 3.64 -2.25
CA ILE A 159 19.68 4.42 -2.00
C ILE A 159 18.57 3.44 -1.64
N ASP A 160 18.17 3.37 -0.38
CA ASP A 160 17.16 2.41 0.11
C ASP A 160 15.80 3.09 0.32
N LEU A 161 14.83 2.65 -0.47
CA LEU A 161 13.49 3.22 -0.57
C LEU A 161 12.51 2.43 0.31
N GLY A 162 11.98 3.09 1.34
CA GLY A 162 11.29 2.41 2.42
C GLY A 162 12.29 1.64 3.28
N VAL A 163 13.31 2.36 3.78
CA VAL A 163 14.52 1.82 4.45
C VAL A 163 14.24 0.83 5.57
N GLY A 164 13.07 0.93 6.22
CA GLY A 164 12.73 0.09 7.35
C GLY A 164 13.79 0.19 8.45
N ASN A 165 14.29 -0.95 8.92
CA ASN A 165 15.35 -0.98 9.92
C ASN A 165 16.75 -1.22 9.34
N ALA A 166 16.92 -1.13 8.01
CA ALA A 166 18.15 -1.39 7.26
C ALA A 166 18.75 -2.81 7.41
N ARG A 167 18.10 -3.75 8.09
CA ARG A 167 18.65 -5.10 8.30
C ARG A 167 18.87 -5.89 7.02
N PRO A 168 17.97 -5.87 6.01
CA PRO A 168 18.19 -6.61 4.77
C PRO A 168 19.49 -6.23 4.04
N VAL A 169 19.95 -4.99 4.21
CA VAL A 169 21.09 -4.44 3.46
C VAL A 169 22.40 -4.47 4.22
N LYS A 170 22.40 -4.92 5.49
CA LYS A 170 23.60 -4.94 6.34
C LYS A 170 24.80 -5.55 5.61
N GLU A 171 24.71 -6.81 5.22
CA GLU A 171 25.84 -7.50 4.57
C GLU A 171 26.21 -6.91 3.20
N LEU A 172 25.25 -6.32 2.48
CA LEU A 172 25.54 -5.58 1.25
C LEU A 172 26.40 -4.33 1.54
N LEU A 173 26.06 -3.56 2.57
CA LEU A 173 26.85 -2.39 2.97
C LEU A 173 28.26 -2.80 3.41
N GLY A 174 28.37 -3.85 4.22
CA GLY A 174 29.67 -4.42 4.63
C GLY A 174 30.51 -4.84 3.42
N HIS A 175 29.91 -5.58 2.47
CA HIS A 175 30.58 -6.01 1.24
C HIS A 175 31.09 -4.82 0.40
N LEU A 176 30.29 -3.77 0.23
CA LEU A 176 30.69 -2.58 -0.52
C LEU A 176 31.77 -1.76 0.20
N LEU A 177 31.73 -1.74 1.53
CA LEU A 177 32.74 -1.10 2.39
C LEU A 177 34.08 -1.85 2.30
N ASP A 178 34.07 -3.18 2.41
CA ASP A 178 35.27 -4.02 2.31
C ASP A 178 35.93 -3.90 0.93
N ARG A 179 35.13 -3.69 -0.11
CA ARG A 179 35.61 -3.40 -1.46
C ARG A 179 36.16 -1.98 -1.65
N GLY A 180 35.96 -1.10 -0.68
CA GLY A 180 36.38 0.30 -0.73
C GLY A 180 35.65 1.13 -1.78
N VAL A 181 34.43 0.72 -2.18
CA VAL A 181 33.63 1.42 -3.20
C VAL A 181 32.39 2.11 -2.61
N LEU A 182 31.97 1.78 -1.39
CA LEU A 182 30.84 2.43 -0.74
C LEU A 182 31.13 3.92 -0.53
N HIS A 183 30.33 4.79 -1.15
CA HIS A 183 30.45 6.24 -0.99
C HIS A 183 29.57 6.74 0.15
N ARG A 184 28.27 6.40 0.10
CA ARG A 184 27.27 6.77 1.12
C ARG A 184 26.06 5.85 1.05
N TYR A 185 25.34 5.82 2.16
CA TYR A 185 24.09 5.09 2.30
C TYR A 185 22.94 6.08 2.57
N ILE A 186 22.03 6.20 1.61
CA ILE A 186 20.91 7.13 1.62
C ILE A 186 19.64 6.35 1.95
N GLY A 187 19.04 6.59 3.12
CA GLY A 187 17.74 6.08 3.48
C GLY A 187 16.64 7.07 3.11
N ILE A 188 15.60 6.60 2.41
CA ILE A 188 14.41 7.39 2.10
C ILE A 188 13.19 6.68 2.67
N ASP A 189 12.41 7.39 3.48
CA ASP A 189 11.17 6.87 4.05
C ASP A 189 10.20 8.02 4.33
N ILE A 190 8.90 7.75 4.42
CA ILE A 190 7.94 8.75 4.90
C ILE A 190 8.01 8.91 6.42
N SER A 191 8.57 7.93 7.13
CA SER A 191 8.62 7.85 8.57
C SER A 191 9.97 8.34 9.11
N PRO A 192 10.03 9.53 9.74
CA PRO A 192 11.26 9.99 10.38
C PRO A 192 11.72 9.05 11.49
N THR A 193 10.78 8.40 12.19
CA THR A 193 11.07 7.40 13.21
C THR A 193 11.77 6.19 12.60
N MET A 194 11.34 5.74 11.42
CA MET A 194 11.98 4.63 10.70
C MET A 194 13.41 4.98 10.27
N LEU A 195 13.62 6.19 9.74
CA LEU A 195 14.96 6.69 9.40
C LEU A 195 15.88 6.73 10.62
N GLY A 196 15.38 7.16 11.78
CA GLY A 196 16.16 7.16 13.02
C GLY A 196 16.50 5.77 13.56
N ILE A 197 15.66 4.76 13.28
CA ILE A 197 15.96 3.35 13.57
C ILE A 197 17.06 2.84 12.63
N ALA A 198 16.93 3.09 11.33
CA ALA A 198 17.93 2.71 10.34
C ALA A 198 19.31 3.34 10.62
N GLU A 199 19.36 4.65 10.91
CA GLU A 199 20.60 5.36 11.24
C GLU A 199 21.31 4.72 12.45
N ARG A 200 20.56 4.47 13.52
CA ARG A 200 21.08 3.85 14.74
C ARG A 200 21.67 2.47 14.43
N ASN A 201 20.93 1.64 13.72
CA ASN A 201 21.38 0.30 13.36
C ASN A 201 22.65 0.31 12.51
N VAL A 202 22.71 1.18 11.49
CA VAL A 202 23.90 1.34 10.64
C VAL A 202 25.11 1.79 11.45
N LYS A 203 24.91 2.77 12.34
CA LYS A 203 25.96 3.29 13.23
C LYS A 203 26.44 2.22 14.22
N ASP A 204 25.54 1.40 14.73
CA ASP A 204 25.88 0.30 15.63
C ASP A 204 26.71 -0.79 14.93
N TRP A 205 26.45 -1.04 13.63
CA TRP A 205 27.17 -2.06 12.85
C TRP A 205 28.52 -1.56 12.32
N TYR A 206 28.59 -0.32 11.85
CA TYR A 206 29.73 0.17 11.06
C TYR A 206 30.36 1.46 11.61
N GLY A 207 29.82 2.04 12.68
CA GLY A 207 30.26 3.34 13.19
C GLY A 207 30.18 4.42 12.11
N ASP A 208 31.23 5.24 12.02
CA ASP A 208 31.33 6.31 11.02
C ASP A 208 31.89 5.81 9.67
N ALA A 209 32.16 4.51 9.51
CA ALA A 209 32.67 3.95 8.26
C ALA A 209 31.60 3.96 7.14
N VAL A 210 30.32 3.94 7.52
CA VAL A 210 29.19 4.12 6.59
C VAL A 210 28.60 5.50 6.81
N LYS A 211 28.72 6.37 5.81
CA LYS A 211 28.08 7.69 5.81
C LYS A 211 26.58 7.53 5.53
N PHE A 212 25.77 7.50 6.59
CA PHE A 212 24.32 7.46 6.50
C PHE A 212 23.73 8.86 6.27
N GLU A 213 22.74 8.96 5.38
CA GLU A 213 21.95 10.17 5.15
C GLU A 213 20.46 9.79 5.10
N GLY A 214 19.64 10.34 5.99
CA GLY A 214 18.20 10.07 6.04
C GLY A 214 17.36 11.21 5.46
N TYR A 215 16.41 10.89 4.56
CA TYR A 215 15.52 11.88 3.96
C TYR A 215 14.05 11.47 4.08
N VAL A 216 13.24 12.35 4.66
CA VAL A 216 11.78 12.15 4.74
C VAL A 216 11.15 12.50 3.40
N ARG A 217 10.70 11.49 2.63
CA ARG A 217 10.02 11.70 1.34
C ARG A 217 8.97 10.63 1.06
N ASP A 218 7.91 11.04 0.38
CA ASP A 218 6.90 10.17 -0.19
C ASP A 218 7.29 9.77 -1.62
N ILE A 219 7.84 8.56 -1.77
CA ILE A 219 8.31 8.01 -3.05
C ILE A 219 7.22 7.80 -4.11
N THR A 220 5.94 8.00 -3.76
CA THR A 220 4.85 8.02 -4.75
C THR A 220 4.69 9.37 -5.45
N ASN A 221 5.27 10.42 -4.88
CA ASN A 221 5.01 11.81 -5.26
C ASN A 221 6.28 12.65 -5.41
N GLU A 222 7.37 12.25 -4.76
CA GLU A 222 8.62 12.99 -4.68
C GLU A 222 9.73 12.18 -5.35
N GLN A 223 10.46 12.84 -6.25
CA GLN A 223 11.67 12.29 -6.87
C GLN A 223 12.83 12.38 -5.87
N PHE A 224 13.97 11.76 -6.18
CA PHE A 224 15.17 11.78 -5.34
C PHE A 224 16.48 12.05 -6.11
N ASP A 225 16.38 12.46 -7.37
CA ASP A 225 17.53 12.82 -8.23
C ASP A 225 18.35 13.99 -7.65
N ASP A 226 17.71 14.92 -6.96
CA ASP A 226 18.38 16.06 -6.31
C ASP A 226 19.33 15.62 -5.18
N LEU A 227 19.13 14.44 -4.57
CA LEU A 227 20.01 13.92 -3.52
C LEU A 227 21.38 13.50 -4.06
N VAL A 228 21.44 13.18 -5.36
CA VAL A 228 22.61 12.64 -6.04
C VAL A 228 23.14 13.56 -7.14
N VAL A 229 22.54 14.72 -7.35
CA VAL A 229 22.92 15.67 -8.39
C VAL A 229 24.39 16.09 -8.32
N ALA A 230 24.93 16.28 -7.11
CA ALA A 230 26.32 16.66 -6.93
C ALA A 230 27.29 15.58 -7.47
N ASP A 231 26.97 14.31 -7.24
CA ASP A 231 27.79 13.19 -7.72
C ASP A 231 27.67 13.01 -9.23
N MET A 232 26.53 13.39 -9.81
CA MET A 232 26.29 13.33 -11.25
C MET A 232 26.99 14.46 -12.03
N LEU A 233 27.35 15.54 -11.34
CA LEU A 233 28.08 16.68 -11.92
C LEU A 233 29.59 16.62 -11.63
N ASP A 234 30.06 15.66 -10.84
CA ASP A 234 31.47 15.41 -10.54
C ASP A 234 32.22 14.94 -11.81
N GLU A 235 33.52 15.24 -11.91
CA GLU A 235 34.40 14.72 -12.97
C GLU A 235 34.43 13.18 -12.96
N GLU A 236 34.16 12.57 -11.81
CA GLU A 236 34.05 11.11 -11.63
C GLU A 236 32.62 10.57 -11.82
N ALA A 237 31.66 11.34 -12.34
CA ALA A 237 30.26 10.91 -12.48
C ALA A 237 30.09 9.55 -13.19
N ASP A 238 30.85 9.28 -14.26
CA ASP A 238 30.79 8.00 -14.98
C ASP A 238 31.36 6.81 -14.15
N GLN A 239 32.13 7.09 -13.10
CA GLN A 239 32.68 6.13 -12.14
C GLN A 239 31.81 5.98 -10.87
N THR A 240 30.77 6.79 -10.74
CA THR A 240 29.74 6.68 -9.70
C THR A 240 28.56 5.85 -10.22
N LEU A 241 27.95 5.07 -9.34
CA LEU A 241 26.72 4.33 -9.62
C LEU A 241 25.79 4.43 -8.42
N ASN A 242 24.49 4.66 -8.68
CA ASN A 242 23.48 4.53 -7.64
C ASN A 242 22.85 3.13 -7.68
N LEU A 243 22.96 2.42 -6.56
CA LEU A 243 22.28 1.16 -6.31
C LEU A 243 21.00 1.46 -5.53
N VAL A 244 19.89 1.58 -6.25
CA VAL A 244 18.57 1.86 -5.70
C VAL A 244 17.92 0.56 -5.25
N LEU A 245 17.42 0.52 -4.02
CA LEU A 245 16.85 -0.66 -3.38
C LEU A 245 15.37 -0.42 -3.10
N LEU A 246 14.52 -1.36 -3.50
CA LEU A 246 13.10 -1.42 -3.16
C LEU A 246 12.78 -2.83 -2.66
N LEU A 247 13.07 -3.06 -1.38
CA LEU A 247 13.18 -4.40 -0.80
C LEU A 247 11.95 -4.78 0.04
N GLY A 248 11.92 -6.01 0.56
CA GLY A 248 10.90 -6.49 1.51
C GLY A 248 9.47 -6.53 0.97
N GLY A 249 9.28 -6.35 -0.34
CA GLY A 249 7.95 -6.14 -0.91
C GLY A 249 7.34 -4.77 -0.60
N THR A 250 8.14 -3.73 -0.31
CA THR A 250 7.66 -2.36 -0.04
C THR A 250 6.69 -1.84 -1.11
N SER A 251 6.85 -2.25 -2.37
CA SER A 251 5.92 -1.90 -3.45
C SER A 251 4.46 -2.32 -3.22
N VAL A 252 4.22 -3.28 -2.32
CA VAL A 252 2.88 -3.74 -1.92
C VAL A 252 2.10 -2.70 -1.10
N ASN A 253 2.81 -1.74 -0.49
CA ASN A 253 2.19 -0.65 0.27
C ASN A 253 1.35 0.29 -0.61
N PHE A 254 1.64 0.34 -1.92
CA PHE A 254 1.02 1.25 -2.87
C PHE A 254 -0.17 0.62 -3.58
N ARG A 255 -1.03 1.44 -4.18
CA ARG A 255 -2.23 0.94 -4.87
C ARG A 255 -1.86 0.26 -6.16
N SER A 256 -1.10 0.96 -6.97
CA SER A 256 -0.37 0.40 -8.10
C SER A 256 1.11 0.38 -7.77
N SER A 257 1.81 -0.68 -8.15
CA SER A 257 3.28 -0.69 -8.14
C SER A 257 3.85 0.47 -8.96
N ASN A 258 3.17 0.85 -10.05
CA ASN A 258 3.58 1.98 -10.90
C ASN A 258 3.51 3.34 -10.22
N ASP A 259 2.74 3.48 -9.13
CA ASP A 259 2.66 4.73 -8.38
C ASP A 259 4.02 5.08 -7.76
N ALA A 260 4.79 4.07 -7.34
CA ALA A 260 6.16 4.25 -6.86
C ALA A 260 7.22 4.02 -7.96
N LEU A 261 7.05 3.00 -8.81
CA LEU A 261 8.09 2.64 -9.78
C LEU A 261 8.38 3.76 -10.80
N LYS A 262 7.38 4.56 -11.20
CA LYS A 262 7.59 5.67 -12.14
C LYS A 262 8.40 6.82 -11.56
N PRO A 263 8.06 7.39 -10.38
CA PRO A 263 8.93 8.36 -9.70
C PRO A 263 10.36 7.84 -9.49
N ILE A 264 10.50 6.57 -9.12
CA ILE A 264 11.82 5.92 -8.95
C ILE A 264 12.60 5.91 -10.26
N PHE A 265 11.99 5.42 -11.35
CA PHE A 265 12.61 5.41 -12.68
C PHE A 265 13.06 6.82 -13.10
N ASN A 266 12.20 7.82 -12.90
CA ASN A 266 12.50 9.21 -13.27
C ASN A 266 13.62 9.83 -12.41
N SER A 267 13.91 9.27 -11.24
CA SER A 267 14.97 9.74 -10.35
C SER A 267 16.32 9.07 -10.60
N MET A 268 16.33 8.01 -11.43
CA MET A 268 17.51 7.21 -11.72
C MET A 268 18.18 7.65 -13.03
N HIS A 269 19.51 7.63 -13.03
CA HIS A 269 20.32 7.89 -14.22
C HIS A 269 20.57 6.62 -15.04
N ARG A 270 21.06 6.77 -16.27
CA ARG A 270 21.26 5.69 -17.26
C ARG A 270 22.08 4.49 -16.77
N ASN A 271 22.93 4.69 -15.76
CA ASN A 271 23.85 3.67 -15.24
C ASN A 271 23.39 3.10 -13.89
N ASP A 272 22.30 3.60 -13.35
CA ASP A 272 21.81 3.21 -12.03
C ASP A 272 21.08 1.87 -12.13
N LEU A 273 21.06 1.17 -10.99
CA LEU A 273 20.46 -0.14 -10.87
C LEU A 273 19.35 -0.10 -9.83
N LEU A 274 18.21 -0.68 -10.17
CA LEU A 274 17.15 -0.98 -9.22
C LEU A 274 17.26 -2.45 -8.83
N ILE A 275 17.47 -2.70 -7.54
CA ILE A 275 17.26 -4.01 -6.92
C ILE A 275 15.87 -4.00 -6.28
N HIS A 276 14.99 -4.87 -6.77
CA HIS A 276 13.61 -4.98 -6.30
C HIS A 276 13.32 -6.40 -5.82
N THR A 277 12.70 -6.53 -4.64
CA THR A 277 12.22 -7.84 -4.15
C THR A 277 10.72 -7.88 -3.95
N LEU A 278 10.13 -9.04 -4.25
CA LEU A 278 8.70 -9.29 -4.10
C LEU A 278 8.43 -10.77 -3.85
N LYS A 279 7.28 -11.07 -3.21
CA LYS A 279 6.74 -12.44 -3.09
C LYS A 279 5.93 -12.79 -4.34
N PRO A 280 6.38 -13.70 -5.23
CA PRO A 280 5.60 -14.14 -6.38
C PRO A 280 4.33 -14.90 -6.00
N ASP A 281 3.42 -15.00 -6.97
CA ASP A 281 2.21 -15.81 -6.89
C ASP A 281 2.53 -17.30 -6.91
N THR A 282 2.32 -17.97 -5.79
CA THR A 282 2.45 -19.43 -5.62
C THR A 282 1.31 -19.95 -4.76
N GLU A 283 1.05 -21.25 -4.78
CA GLU A 283 0.03 -21.85 -3.91
C GLU A 283 0.31 -21.57 -2.42
N ALA A 284 1.58 -21.58 -2.01
CA ALA A 284 1.99 -21.27 -0.66
C ALA A 284 1.84 -19.78 -0.32
N SER A 285 2.22 -18.86 -1.22
CA SER A 285 2.03 -17.42 -0.98
C SER A 285 0.54 -17.04 -0.90
N ARG A 286 -0.32 -17.72 -1.67
CA ARG A 286 -1.78 -17.58 -1.57
C ARG A 286 -2.38 -18.14 -0.29
N ARG A 287 -1.64 -18.93 0.51
CA ARG A 287 -2.07 -19.50 1.79
C ARG A 287 -1.49 -18.74 2.99
N TYR A 288 -0.20 -18.43 2.99
CA TYR A 288 0.52 -17.87 4.13
C TYR A 288 0.82 -16.37 3.97
N LEU A 289 0.44 -15.57 4.98
CA LEU A 289 0.73 -14.13 5.03
C LEU A 289 1.72 -13.88 6.16
N ASP A 290 2.94 -13.52 5.79
CA ASP A 290 4.00 -13.16 6.73
C ASP A 290 3.56 -11.97 7.62
N LEU A 291 2.70 -11.10 7.08
CA LEU A 291 2.16 -9.92 7.74
C LEU A 291 0.84 -10.15 8.49
N GLY A 292 0.33 -11.38 8.52
CA GLY A 292 -0.97 -11.73 9.09
C GLY A 292 -1.03 -11.64 10.62
N PRO A 293 -2.23 -11.64 11.20
CA PRO A 293 -2.38 -11.81 12.64
C PRO A 293 -1.78 -13.16 13.07
N VAL A 294 -1.41 -13.28 14.35
CA VAL A 294 -0.97 -14.56 14.92
C VAL A 294 -2.07 -15.61 14.64
N PRO A 295 -1.72 -16.81 14.13
CA PRO A 295 -2.71 -17.85 13.86
C PRO A 295 -3.63 -18.09 15.06
N GLY A 296 -4.95 -17.99 14.84
CA GLY A 296 -5.96 -18.11 15.91
C GLY A 296 -6.43 -16.79 16.53
N SER A 297 -5.81 -15.65 16.20
CA SER A 297 -6.33 -14.33 16.58
C SER A 297 -7.45 -13.88 15.64
N ILE A 298 -8.58 -13.51 16.23
CA ILE A 298 -9.69 -12.81 15.54
C ILE A 298 -9.50 -11.28 15.52
N SER A 299 -8.49 -10.77 16.22
CA SER A 299 -8.17 -9.33 16.28
C SER A 299 -7.18 -8.93 15.19
N LEU A 300 -7.27 -7.68 14.74
CA LEU A 300 -6.33 -7.08 13.80
C LEU A 300 -4.92 -7.06 14.39
N ALA A 301 -3.92 -7.26 13.54
CA ALA A 301 -2.54 -7.01 13.93
C ALA A 301 -2.36 -5.53 14.35
N PRO A 302 -1.52 -5.21 15.35
CA PRO A 302 -1.38 -3.85 15.90
C PRO A 302 -1.18 -2.76 14.83
N ASN A 303 -0.35 -3.07 13.83
CA ASN A 303 -0.05 -2.20 12.69
C ASN A 303 -1.26 -1.91 11.78
N PHE A 304 -2.25 -2.81 11.67
CA PHE A 304 -3.49 -2.50 10.93
C PHE A 304 -4.53 -1.81 11.81
N LYS A 305 -4.51 -2.08 13.11
CA LYS A 305 -5.40 -1.46 14.09
C LYS A 305 -5.05 0.01 14.34
N TYR A 306 -3.76 0.35 14.33
CA TYR A 306 -3.23 1.68 14.65
C TYR A 306 -3.98 2.84 13.98
N ILE A 307 -4.13 2.81 12.65
CA ILE A 307 -4.80 3.89 11.94
C ILE A 307 -6.31 3.95 12.19
N LEU A 308 -6.94 2.80 12.48
CA LEU A 308 -8.36 2.78 12.88
C LEU A 308 -8.54 3.40 14.26
N ASP A 309 -7.62 3.12 15.19
CA ASP A 309 -7.62 3.72 16.53
C ASP A 309 -7.42 5.24 16.43
N LEU A 310 -6.51 5.73 15.59
CA LEU A 310 -6.34 7.17 15.33
C LEU A 310 -7.58 7.82 14.68
N LEU A 311 -8.33 7.09 13.85
CA LEU A 311 -9.61 7.54 13.29
C LEU A 311 -10.78 7.40 14.27
N ASN A 312 -10.52 6.86 15.48
CA ASN A 312 -11.53 6.56 16.51
C ASN A 312 -12.61 5.57 16.03
N ILE A 313 -12.20 4.61 15.19
CA ILE A 313 -13.03 3.51 14.72
C ILE A 313 -12.82 2.30 15.63
N ASP A 314 -13.65 2.19 16.65
CA ASP A 314 -13.58 1.11 17.65
C ASP A 314 -13.95 -0.27 17.09
N GLU A 315 -13.39 -1.35 17.67
CA GLU A 315 -13.64 -2.75 17.30
C GLU A 315 -15.12 -3.17 17.39
N SER A 316 -15.91 -2.52 18.26
CA SER A 316 -17.37 -2.73 18.30
C SER A 316 -18.08 -2.25 17.03
N SER A 317 -17.41 -1.45 16.20
CA SER A 317 -17.98 -0.87 14.98
C SER A 317 -17.73 -1.71 13.73
N TYR A 318 -16.91 -2.77 13.79
CA TYR A 318 -16.58 -3.58 12.62
C TYR A 318 -16.30 -5.06 12.91
N ASP A 319 -16.34 -5.87 11.85
CA ASP A 319 -15.83 -7.25 11.84
C ASP A 319 -14.60 -7.33 10.94
N VAL A 320 -13.61 -8.15 11.33
CA VAL A 320 -12.37 -8.32 10.56
C VAL A 320 -12.56 -9.36 9.47
N GLU A 321 -12.16 -9.04 8.25
CA GLU A 321 -12.15 -9.96 7.11
C GLU A 321 -10.74 -10.04 6.53
N SER A 322 -10.26 -11.26 6.34
CA SER A 322 -9.03 -11.51 5.58
C SER A 322 -9.22 -12.69 4.66
N GLY A 323 -8.51 -12.69 3.53
CA GLY A 323 -8.65 -13.75 2.55
C GLY A 323 -7.86 -13.51 1.28
N PHE A 324 -8.13 -14.36 0.28
CA PHE A 324 -7.60 -14.25 -1.06
C PHE A 324 -8.75 -14.14 -2.06
N ASP A 325 -8.77 -13.05 -2.82
CA ASP A 325 -9.66 -12.83 -3.95
C ASP A 325 -9.03 -13.45 -5.20
N SER A 326 -9.56 -14.58 -5.65
CA SER A 326 -9.01 -15.33 -6.78
C SER A 326 -9.24 -14.65 -8.13
N GLU A 327 -10.29 -13.83 -8.27
CA GLU A 327 -10.56 -13.07 -9.49
C GLU A 327 -9.55 -11.93 -9.64
N LYS A 328 -9.28 -11.22 -8.53
CA LYS A 328 -8.30 -10.12 -8.51
C LYS A 328 -6.86 -10.57 -8.30
N LYS A 329 -6.63 -11.85 -8.01
CA LYS A 329 -5.35 -12.38 -7.50
C LYS A 329 -4.79 -11.52 -6.35
N MET A 330 -5.63 -11.21 -5.38
CA MET A 330 -5.29 -10.25 -4.34
C MET A 330 -5.56 -10.84 -2.96
N ARG A 331 -4.53 -10.86 -2.12
CA ARG A 331 -4.71 -11.09 -0.68
C ARG A 331 -5.11 -9.79 -0.01
N TYR A 332 -6.03 -9.85 0.96
CA TYR A 332 -6.51 -8.66 1.64
C TYR A 332 -6.69 -8.85 3.14
N VAL A 333 -6.59 -7.73 3.86
CA VAL A 333 -7.16 -7.55 5.20
C VAL A 333 -8.02 -6.29 5.14
N ARG A 334 -9.26 -6.40 5.59
CA ARG A 334 -10.23 -5.30 5.61
C ARG A 334 -11.12 -5.40 6.83
N VAL A 335 -11.81 -4.33 7.16
CA VAL A 335 -12.85 -4.32 8.19
C VAL A 335 -14.20 -4.05 7.55
N ARG A 336 -15.23 -4.81 7.91
CA ARG A 336 -16.61 -4.57 7.48
C ARG A 336 -17.38 -3.87 8.59
N LEU A 337 -17.96 -2.72 8.28
CA LEU A 337 -18.66 -1.90 9.26
C LEU A 337 -19.97 -2.54 9.72
N LYS A 338 -20.15 -2.68 11.03
CA LYS A 338 -21.40 -3.10 11.68
C LYS A 338 -22.39 -1.96 11.86
N THR A 339 -21.88 -0.73 11.87
CA THR A 339 -22.65 0.52 12.03
C THR A 339 -22.23 1.52 10.97
N ALA A 340 -23.13 2.40 10.54
CA ALA A 340 -22.76 3.51 9.68
C ALA A 340 -21.98 4.56 10.47
N LEU A 341 -20.97 5.16 9.85
CA LEU A 341 -20.07 6.13 10.46
C LEU A 341 -20.13 7.47 9.71
N GLN A 342 -20.14 8.57 10.46
CA GLN A 342 -19.76 9.88 9.94
C GLN A 342 -18.44 10.26 10.60
N ILE A 343 -17.36 10.33 9.81
CA ILE A 343 -16.06 10.78 10.29
C ILE A 343 -15.94 12.28 10.00
N GLN A 344 -15.74 13.07 11.04
CA GLN A 344 -15.57 14.52 10.93
C GLN A 344 -14.10 14.88 11.09
N PHE A 345 -13.48 15.36 10.03
CA PHE A 345 -12.10 15.83 10.05
C PHE A 345 -12.08 17.35 10.26
N ASP A 346 -11.43 17.78 11.35
CA ASP A 346 -11.15 19.20 11.61
C ASP A 346 -9.78 19.55 11.03
N LEU A 347 -9.75 20.24 9.90
CA LEU A 347 -8.51 20.60 9.21
C LEU A 347 -8.01 21.99 9.64
N GLY A 348 -8.46 22.46 10.81
CA GLY A 348 -8.08 23.75 11.36
C GLY A 348 -8.92 24.93 10.85
N GLY A 349 -9.10 25.92 11.73
CA GLY A 349 -9.87 27.13 11.45
C GLY A 349 -11.33 26.82 11.14
N THR A 350 -11.79 27.19 9.95
CA THR A 350 -13.17 26.93 9.47
C THR A 350 -13.26 25.73 8.53
N LYS A 351 -12.16 25.02 8.26
CA LYS A 351 -12.12 23.94 7.28
C LYS A 351 -12.53 22.62 7.93
N LYS A 352 -13.71 22.12 7.58
CA LYS A 352 -14.19 20.79 8.00
C LYS A 352 -14.44 19.91 6.80
N ARG A 353 -14.13 18.63 6.93
CA ARG A 353 -14.50 17.59 5.96
C ARG A 353 -15.28 16.51 6.65
N GLU A 354 -16.31 16.02 5.97
CA GLU A 354 -17.14 14.93 6.48
C GLU A 354 -17.07 13.78 5.49
N LEU A 355 -16.82 12.59 6.03
CA LEU A 355 -16.83 11.34 5.31
C LEU A 355 -17.96 10.47 5.87
N TYR A 356 -18.74 9.86 4.99
CA TYR A 356 -19.81 8.94 5.38
C TYR A 356 -19.47 7.54 4.89
N LEU A 357 -19.54 6.57 5.79
CA LEU A 357 -19.38 5.14 5.51
C LEU A 357 -20.64 4.41 5.97
N GLU A 358 -21.19 3.52 5.16
CA GLU A 358 -22.39 2.78 5.49
C GLU A 358 -22.10 1.57 6.37
N LYS A 359 -23.14 1.13 7.08
CA LYS A 359 -23.17 -0.24 7.58
C LYS A 359 -23.01 -1.20 6.40
N GLY A 360 -22.10 -2.16 6.54
CA GLY A 360 -21.79 -3.16 5.53
C GLY A 360 -20.68 -2.74 4.57
N ASP A 361 -20.30 -1.47 4.52
CA ASP A 361 -19.13 -1.02 3.76
C ASP A 361 -17.87 -1.68 4.32
N ALA A 362 -16.89 -1.91 3.44
CA ALA A 362 -15.61 -2.46 3.81
C ALA A 362 -14.52 -1.40 3.67
N ILE A 363 -13.65 -1.31 4.68
CA ILE A 363 -12.43 -0.49 4.64
C ILE A 363 -11.25 -1.44 4.46
N LEU A 364 -10.61 -1.41 3.31
CA LEU A 364 -9.40 -2.17 3.02
C LEU A 364 -8.21 -1.57 3.78
N LEU A 365 -7.49 -2.39 4.54
CA LEU A 365 -6.34 -1.99 5.36
C LEU A 365 -5.02 -2.53 4.80
N PHE A 366 -5.09 -3.65 4.09
CA PHE A 366 -3.94 -4.30 3.49
C PHE A 366 -4.38 -4.97 2.20
N ARG A 367 -3.53 -4.90 1.18
CA ARG A 367 -3.60 -5.73 -0.01
C ARG A 367 -2.22 -6.22 -0.37
N ALA A 368 -2.15 -7.39 -0.97
CA ALA A 368 -0.98 -7.85 -1.72
C ALA A 368 -1.44 -8.41 -3.05
N TRP A 369 -0.94 -7.82 -4.15
CA TRP A 369 -1.14 -8.34 -5.49
C TRP A 369 -0.26 -9.57 -5.69
N HIS A 370 -0.86 -10.70 -5.98
CA HIS A 370 -0.14 -11.92 -6.29
C HIS A 370 0.16 -11.94 -7.79
N LEU A 371 1.38 -11.52 -8.12
CA LEU A 371 1.91 -11.50 -9.47
C LEU A 371 2.88 -12.67 -9.67
N SER A 372 2.74 -13.39 -10.77
CA SER A 372 3.76 -14.33 -11.24
C SER A 372 5.04 -13.59 -11.61
N THR A 373 6.19 -14.29 -11.64
CA THR A 373 7.47 -13.69 -12.04
C THR A 373 7.42 -12.94 -13.38
N PRO A 374 6.80 -13.47 -14.46
CA PRO A 374 6.66 -12.72 -15.71
C PRO A 374 5.80 -11.44 -15.57
N GLU A 375 4.75 -11.47 -14.73
CA GLU A 375 3.93 -10.29 -14.46
C GLU A 375 4.73 -9.22 -13.69
N ILE A 376 5.58 -9.61 -12.74
CA ILE A 376 6.48 -8.69 -12.01
C ILE A 376 7.43 -7.99 -12.99
N ILE A 377 8.11 -8.76 -13.85
CA ILE A 377 9.02 -8.20 -14.88
C ILE A 377 8.26 -7.28 -15.83
N THR A 378 7.03 -7.64 -16.20
CA THR A 378 6.18 -6.81 -17.06
C THR A 378 5.84 -5.47 -16.40
N GLU A 379 5.53 -5.44 -15.09
CA GLU A 379 5.27 -4.19 -14.38
C GLU A 379 6.51 -3.29 -14.30
N LEU A 380 7.71 -3.86 -14.07
CA LEU A 380 8.97 -3.12 -14.15
C LEU A 380 9.18 -2.52 -15.56
N GLY A 381 8.94 -3.31 -16.61
CA GLY A 381 9.05 -2.85 -17.99
C GLY A 381 8.04 -1.74 -18.36
N LYS A 382 6.82 -1.79 -17.82
CA LYS A 382 5.81 -0.72 -17.98
C LYS A 382 6.24 0.60 -17.34
N ALA A 383 7.00 0.55 -16.25
CA ALA A 383 7.57 1.73 -15.61
C ALA A 383 8.79 2.28 -16.37
N GLY A 384 9.38 1.51 -17.29
CA GLY A 384 10.52 1.92 -18.12
C GLY A 384 11.81 1.14 -17.83
N PHE A 385 11.83 0.29 -16.80
CA PHE A 385 13.02 -0.46 -16.42
C PHE A 385 13.37 -1.55 -17.45
N MET A 386 14.67 -1.70 -17.70
CA MET A 386 15.23 -2.81 -18.45
C MET A 386 15.64 -3.94 -17.51
N PHE A 387 15.06 -5.11 -17.72
CA PHE A 387 15.37 -6.30 -16.95
C PHE A 387 16.80 -6.80 -17.25
N LEU A 388 17.63 -6.95 -16.23
CA LEU A 388 19.03 -7.42 -16.38
C LEU A 388 19.26 -8.79 -15.75
N HIS A 389 18.68 -9.03 -14.58
CA HIS A 389 18.87 -10.27 -13.82
C HIS A 389 17.67 -10.56 -12.92
N ALA A 390 17.46 -11.84 -12.63
CA ALA A 390 16.61 -12.27 -11.53
C ALA A 390 17.08 -13.56 -10.89
N SER A 391 16.68 -13.71 -9.64
CA SER A 391 16.85 -14.91 -8.84
C SER A 391 15.56 -15.18 -8.05
N LEU A 392 15.42 -16.43 -7.64
CA LEU A 392 14.38 -16.89 -6.72
C LEU A 392 15.08 -17.60 -5.56
N THR A 393 14.47 -17.55 -4.38
CA THR A 393 14.86 -18.44 -3.29
C THR A 393 14.67 -19.90 -3.70
N GLU A 394 15.33 -20.83 -3.01
CA GLU A 394 15.25 -22.27 -3.33
C GLU A 394 13.79 -22.78 -3.31
N ASP A 395 12.99 -22.29 -2.35
CA ASP A 395 11.57 -22.60 -2.21
C ASP A 395 10.64 -21.85 -3.19
N ARG A 396 11.23 -20.98 -4.02
CA ARG A 396 10.57 -20.13 -5.04
C ARG A 396 9.51 -19.21 -4.47
N GLN A 397 9.56 -18.91 -3.17
CA GLN A 397 8.60 -18.02 -2.51
C GLN A 397 8.96 -16.55 -2.60
N TYR A 398 10.22 -16.22 -2.90
CA TYR A 398 10.69 -14.85 -3.02
C TYR A 398 11.50 -14.65 -4.29
N PHE A 399 11.37 -13.45 -4.84
CA PHE A 399 11.97 -13.03 -6.09
C PHE A 399 12.80 -11.77 -5.87
N LEU A 400 14.00 -11.74 -6.45
CA LEU A 400 14.81 -10.54 -6.61
C LEU A 400 14.99 -10.28 -8.10
N SER A 401 14.87 -9.02 -8.49
CA SER A 401 15.28 -8.54 -9.81
C SER A 401 16.34 -7.46 -9.67
N ILE A 402 17.23 -7.41 -10.67
CA ILE A 402 18.13 -6.28 -10.92
C ILE A 402 17.73 -5.72 -12.28
N SER A 403 17.39 -4.44 -12.31
CA SER A 403 16.97 -3.74 -13.52
C SER A 403 17.75 -2.45 -13.70
N GLY A 404 18.02 -2.07 -14.95
CA GLY A 404 18.64 -0.80 -15.32
C GLY A 404 17.65 0.20 -15.90
N VAL A 405 18.12 1.40 -16.19
CA VAL A 405 17.39 2.43 -16.93
C VAL A 405 17.81 2.35 -18.40
N ASP A 406 16.87 2.10 -19.32
CA ASP A 406 17.15 2.13 -20.76
C ASP A 406 16.82 3.52 -21.34
N ASN A 407 17.83 4.19 -21.90
CA ASN A 407 17.61 5.37 -22.71
C ASN A 407 17.24 4.92 -24.12
N ARG A 408 15.93 4.84 -24.41
CA ARG A 408 15.40 4.59 -25.77
C ARG A 408 15.92 5.56 -26.86
N ILE A 409 16.68 6.59 -26.50
CA ILE A 409 17.21 7.64 -27.39
C ILE A 409 18.37 7.13 -28.27
N ASP A 410 19.09 6.07 -27.88
CA ASP A 410 20.24 5.59 -28.68
C ASP A 410 19.85 4.63 -29.81
N ILE A 411 18.62 4.11 -29.83
CA ILE A 411 18.11 3.25 -30.92
C ILE A 411 17.55 4.10 -32.09
N GLU A 412 17.15 5.34 -31.86
CA GLU A 412 16.70 6.26 -32.93
C GLU A 412 17.87 7.05 -33.57
N ARG A 413 19.10 6.89 -33.06
CA ARG A 413 20.31 7.56 -33.58
C ARG A 413 21.39 6.61 -34.10
N ALA A 414 21.14 5.30 -34.09
CA ALA A 414 21.95 4.27 -34.75
C ALA A 414 21.20 3.72 -35.96
#